data_AF-A0A6L3ERI2-F1
#
_entry.id   AF-A0A6L3ERI2-F1
#
_cell.length_a   1.000
_cell.length_b   1.000
_cell.length_c   1.000
_cell.angle_alpha   90.00
_cell.angle_beta   90.00
_cell.angle_gamma   90.00
#
_symmetry.space_group_name_H-M   'P 1'
#
loop_
_entity.id
_entity.type
_entity.pdbx_description
1 polymer ?
#
loop_
_entity_poly.entity_id
_entity_poly.type
_entity_poly.pdbx_seq_one_letter_code
_entity_poly.pdbx_strand_id
1 'polypeptide(L)'
;MNYITPVEHKLTGFRNYTESIEQFFQQRENHLEDLVQASIEKGEDPREWWAEDYWLTTETNLMRMSLFLSLYAFLEVILKELCRFEQVGRGISKSLTDLQGGVIDRAKTYLKKEIGVDFPGKSKEWNEIKDYQKLRNHLAHNGLRLTYEDRKYKDLERFIKRHSELHHRNLEISNTRLELSQEDVEELKSYKPSKKDQIMHEGFLGSGVLNSMGEDNIEFISDFCKEVIETIDSYWKQLIEQVQCVNNLPQRDQGGRENYS
;
A
#
# COMPACT_ATOMS: atom_id res chain seq x y z
N MET A 1 -0.53 30.06 8.78
CA MET A 1 -0.51 29.54 7.40
C MET A 1 -1.40 28.30 7.36
N ASN A 2 -2.30 28.15 6.38
CA ASN A 2 -3.23 27.03 6.34
C ASN A 2 -2.58 25.81 5.64
N TYR A 3 -2.01 24.90 6.42
CA TYR A 3 -1.39 23.66 5.92
C TYR A 3 -2.40 22.56 5.56
N ILE A 4 -3.67 22.76 5.87
CA ILE A 4 -4.72 21.74 5.72
C ILE A 4 -5.11 21.65 4.24
N THR A 5 -5.48 22.78 3.63
CA THR A 5 -6.02 22.82 2.26
C THR A 5 -5.10 22.23 1.18
N PRO A 6 -3.77 22.49 1.14
CA PRO A 6 -2.91 21.90 0.11
C PRO A 6 -2.75 20.38 0.23
N VAL A 7 -2.78 19.84 1.45
CA VAL A 7 -2.69 18.39 1.71
C VAL A 7 -4.01 17.72 1.37
N GLU A 8 -5.13 18.29 1.80
CA GLU A 8 -6.47 17.81 1.44
C GLU A 8 -6.65 17.73 -0.08
N HIS A 9 -6.27 18.78 -0.82
CA HIS A 9 -6.34 18.77 -2.29
C HIS A 9 -5.52 17.63 -2.92
N LYS A 10 -4.32 17.35 -2.40
CA LYS A 10 -3.50 16.23 -2.89
C LYS A 10 -4.11 14.87 -2.55
N LEU A 11 -4.66 14.72 -1.35
CA LEU A 11 -5.37 13.50 -0.93
C LEU A 11 -6.64 13.29 -1.76
N THR A 12 -7.39 14.33 -2.09
CA THR A 12 -8.50 14.26 -3.06
C THR A 12 -8.00 13.79 -4.43
N GLY A 13 -6.85 14.29 -4.89
CA GLY A 13 -6.22 13.81 -6.12
C GLY A 13 -5.91 12.31 -6.07
N PHE A 14 -5.38 11.82 -4.96
CA PHE A 14 -5.17 10.39 -4.75
C PHE A 14 -6.49 9.60 -4.75
N ARG A 15 -7.55 10.08 -4.09
CA ARG A 15 -8.88 9.42 -4.12
C ARG A 15 -9.41 9.28 -5.54
N ASN A 16 -9.42 10.38 -6.29
CA ASN A 16 -9.91 10.38 -7.66
C ASN A 16 -9.08 9.43 -8.55
N TYR A 17 -7.77 9.38 -8.33
CA TYR A 17 -6.89 8.45 -9.04
C TYR A 17 -7.19 6.99 -8.66
N THR A 18 -7.37 6.68 -7.37
CA THR A 18 -7.81 5.35 -6.91
C THR A 18 -9.11 4.95 -7.59
N GLU A 19 -10.12 5.82 -7.60
CA GLU A 19 -11.40 5.53 -8.26
C GLU A 19 -11.22 5.29 -9.76
N SER A 20 -10.39 6.09 -10.42
CA SER A 20 -10.15 5.98 -11.87
C SER A 20 -9.46 4.67 -12.24
N ILE A 21 -8.42 4.26 -11.50
CA ILE A 21 -7.73 2.99 -11.80
C ILE A 21 -8.64 1.80 -11.56
N GLU A 22 -9.46 1.84 -10.53
CA GLU A 22 -10.35 0.73 -10.18
C GLU A 22 -11.51 0.60 -11.16
N GLN A 23 -12.09 1.72 -11.58
CA GLN A 23 -13.08 1.71 -12.67
C GLN A 23 -12.49 1.17 -13.97
N PHE A 24 -11.23 1.49 -14.28
CA PHE A 24 -10.56 0.99 -15.46
C PHE A 24 -10.35 -0.52 -15.42
N PHE A 25 -9.87 -1.07 -14.30
CA PHE A 25 -9.67 -2.51 -14.16
C PHE A 25 -10.98 -3.28 -14.10
N GLN A 26 -11.99 -2.76 -13.39
CA GLN A 26 -13.33 -3.36 -13.36
C GLN A 26 -13.94 -3.46 -14.76
N GLN A 27 -13.79 -2.42 -15.60
CA GLN A 27 -14.28 -2.47 -16.98
C GLN A 27 -13.57 -3.55 -17.80
N ARG A 28 -12.27 -3.75 -17.58
CA ARG A 28 -11.49 -4.78 -18.28
C ARG A 28 -11.84 -6.19 -17.80
N GLU A 29 -12.10 -6.36 -16.51
CA GLU A 29 -12.52 -7.64 -15.92
C GLU A 29 -13.89 -8.05 -16.48
N ASN A 30 -14.87 -7.15 -16.41
CA ASN A 30 -16.19 -7.40 -17.00
C ASN A 30 -16.10 -7.74 -18.50
N HIS A 31 -15.23 -7.04 -19.24
CA HIS A 31 -15.02 -7.32 -20.65
C HIS A 31 -14.41 -8.71 -20.88
N LEU A 32 -13.44 -9.11 -20.05
CA LEU A 32 -12.83 -10.43 -20.14
C LEU A 32 -13.84 -11.53 -19.81
N GLU A 33 -14.68 -11.33 -18.79
CA GLU A 33 -15.77 -12.24 -18.43
C GLU A 33 -16.76 -12.44 -19.60
N ASP A 34 -17.16 -11.35 -20.26
CA ASP A 34 -18.03 -11.41 -21.45
C ASP A 34 -17.39 -12.24 -22.58
N LEU A 35 -16.09 -12.08 -22.81
CA LEU A 35 -15.34 -12.83 -23.83
C LEU A 35 -15.22 -14.32 -23.49
N VAL A 36 -14.91 -14.64 -22.23
CA VAL A 36 -14.84 -16.02 -21.72
C VAL A 36 -16.21 -16.69 -21.84
N GLN A 37 -17.28 -16.00 -21.46
CA GLN A 37 -18.64 -16.51 -21.55
C GLN A 37 -19.05 -16.79 -23.00
N ALA A 38 -18.75 -15.88 -23.93
CA ALA A 38 -18.99 -16.08 -25.35
C ALA A 38 -18.18 -17.23 -25.95
N SER A 39 -16.96 -17.49 -25.44
CA SER A 39 -16.11 -18.62 -25.83
C SER A 39 -16.73 -19.96 -25.36
N ILE A 40 -17.21 -20.01 -24.11
CA ILE A 40 -17.94 -21.16 -23.56
C ILE A 40 -19.16 -21.51 -24.41
N GLU A 41 -19.96 -20.51 -24.80
CA GLU A 41 -21.16 -20.69 -25.61
C GLU A 41 -20.87 -21.25 -27.02
N LYS A 42 -19.68 -20.97 -27.56
CA LYS A 42 -19.20 -21.54 -28.82
C LYS A 42 -18.61 -22.95 -28.68
N GLY A 43 -18.51 -23.47 -27.45
CA GLY A 43 -17.88 -24.76 -27.16
C GLY A 43 -16.35 -24.73 -27.23
N GLU A 44 -15.76 -23.54 -27.13
CA GLU A 44 -14.32 -23.35 -27.03
C GLU A 44 -13.85 -23.61 -25.58
N ASP A 45 -12.55 -23.81 -25.40
CA ASP A 45 -11.95 -24.11 -24.10
C ASP A 45 -11.63 -22.83 -23.32
N PRO A 46 -12.26 -22.58 -22.15
CA PRO A 46 -12.03 -21.36 -21.37
C PRO A 46 -10.58 -21.17 -20.92
N ARG A 47 -9.80 -22.25 -20.87
CA ARG A 47 -8.38 -22.21 -20.50
C ARG A 47 -7.53 -21.40 -21.49
N GLU A 48 -8.02 -21.15 -22.70
CA GLU A 48 -7.35 -20.29 -23.68
C GLU A 48 -7.21 -18.85 -23.18
N TRP A 49 -8.04 -18.40 -22.23
CA TRP A 49 -8.05 -17.04 -21.66
C TRP A 49 -7.22 -16.89 -20.37
N TRP A 50 -6.55 -17.96 -19.92
CA TRP A 50 -5.79 -17.95 -18.67
C TRP A 50 -4.67 -16.91 -18.67
N ALA A 51 -4.01 -16.69 -19.81
CA ALA A 51 -2.94 -15.71 -19.91
C ALA A 51 -3.48 -14.28 -19.70
N GLU A 52 -4.60 -13.95 -20.33
CA GLU A 52 -5.27 -12.66 -20.25
C GLU A 52 -5.73 -12.37 -18.81
N ASP A 53 -6.37 -13.34 -18.16
CA ASP A 53 -6.78 -13.24 -16.76
C ASP A 53 -5.60 -13.05 -15.81
N TYR A 54 -4.54 -13.84 -16.00
CA TYR A 54 -3.30 -13.73 -15.23
C TYR A 54 -2.64 -12.36 -15.40
N TRP A 55 -2.56 -11.86 -16.64
CA TRP A 55 -1.97 -10.56 -16.94
C TRP A 55 -2.79 -9.42 -16.35
N LEU A 56 -4.12 -9.46 -16.46
CA LEU A 56 -5.02 -8.47 -15.88
C LEU A 56 -4.84 -8.40 -14.37
N THR A 57 -4.89 -9.55 -13.69
CA THR A 57 -4.67 -9.65 -12.24
C THR A 57 -3.30 -9.09 -11.83
N THR A 58 -2.24 -9.43 -12.58
CA THR A 58 -0.88 -8.97 -12.29
C THR A 58 -0.74 -7.46 -12.46
N GLU A 59 -1.30 -6.90 -13.53
CA GLU A 59 -1.27 -5.46 -13.82
C GLU A 59 -2.04 -4.66 -12.77
N THR A 60 -3.25 -5.13 -12.42
CA THR A 60 -4.09 -4.54 -11.36
C THR A 60 -3.33 -4.45 -10.04
N ASN A 61 -2.75 -5.56 -9.59
CA ASN A 61 -1.98 -5.61 -8.34
C ASN A 61 -0.74 -4.72 -8.35
N LEU A 62 -0.04 -4.63 -9.49
CA LEU A 62 1.12 -3.76 -9.66
C LEU A 62 0.73 -2.27 -9.51
N MET A 63 -0.37 -1.84 -10.13
CA MET A 63 -0.84 -0.45 -10.06
C MET A 63 -1.24 -0.04 -8.66
N ARG A 64 -1.97 -0.92 -7.98
CA ARG A 64 -2.36 -0.77 -6.58
C ARG A 64 -1.17 -0.67 -5.62
N MET A 65 -0.17 -1.53 -5.80
CA MET A 65 1.08 -1.46 -5.03
C MET A 65 1.79 -0.12 -5.26
N SER A 66 1.89 0.32 -6.52
CA SER A 66 2.49 1.61 -6.88
C SER A 66 1.77 2.79 -6.22
N LEU A 67 0.43 2.75 -6.20
CA LEU A 67 -0.40 3.74 -5.52
C LEU A 67 -0.12 3.80 -4.02
N PHE A 68 -0.11 2.65 -3.33
CA PHE A 68 0.22 2.58 -1.91
C PHE A 68 1.62 3.14 -1.60
N LEU A 69 2.63 2.77 -2.38
CA LEU A 69 3.99 3.28 -2.22
C LEU A 69 4.02 4.81 -2.40
N SER A 70 3.25 5.33 -3.36
CA SER A 70 3.13 6.76 -3.63
C SER A 70 2.43 7.51 -2.50
N LEU A 71 1.36 6.95 -1.92
CA LEU A 71 0.68 7.49 -0.74
C LEU A 71 1.61 7.59 0.47
N TYR A 72 2.40 6.54 0.71
CA TYR A 72 3.34 6.53 1.83
C TYR A 72 4.49 7.53 1.61
N ALA A 73 5.02 7.61 0.37
CA ALA A 73 6.01 8.61 0.02
C ALA A 73 5.46 10.05 0.17
N PHE A 74 4.20 10.26 -0.19
CA PHE A 74 3.51 11.53 0.03
C PHE A 74 3.47 11.91 1.52
N LEU A 75 3.09 10.98 2.41
CA LEU A 75 3.14 11.20 3.86
C LEU A 75 4.55 11.59 4.34
N GLU A 76 5.59 10.92 3.85
CA GLU A 76 6.98 11.25 4.18
C GLU A 76 7.36 12.67 3.74
N VAL A 77 6.89 13.11 2.57
CA VAL A 77 7.14 14.46 2.05
C VAL A 77 6.45 15.51 2.90
N ILE A 78 5.15 15.38 3.17
CA ILE A 78 4.40 16.40 3.94
C ILE A 78 4.93 16.55 5.37
N LEU A 79 5.38 15.46 6.01
CA LEU A 79 6.00 15.51 7.33
C LEU A 79 7.37 16.20 7.31
N LYS A 80 8.18 15.95 6.28
CA LYS A 80 9.47 16.65 6.09
C LYS A 80 9.25 18.14 5.88
N GLU A 81 8.30 18.49 5.02
CA GLU A 81 7.95 19.88 4.73
C GLU A 81 7.50 20.59 5.99
N LEU A 82 6.59 20.00 6.77
CA LEU A 82 6.15 20.56 8.06
C LEU A 82 7.34 20.83 9.00
N CYS A 83 8.24 19.86 9.17
CA CYS A 83 9.42 20.04 10.01
C CYS A 83 10.31 21.18 9.49
N ARG A 84 10.51 21.28 8.17
CA ARG A 84 11.30 22.35 7.54
C ARG A 84 10.64 23.72 7.73
N PHE A 85 9.33 23.81 7.57
CA PHE A 85 8.60 25.06 7.77
C PHE A 85 8.74 25.55 9.21
N GLU A 86 8.54 24.67 10.19
CA GLU A 86 8.71 25.01 11.60
C GLU A 86 10.17 25.35 11.94
N GLN A 87 11.14 24.67 11.32
CA GLN A 87 12.56 24.99 11.47
C GLN A 87 12.85 26.44 11.04
N VAL A 88 12.44 26.81 9.83
CA VAL A 88 12.68 28.13 9.25
C VAL A 88 11.90 29.20 10.02
N GLY A 89 10.62 28.95 10.32
CA GLY A 89 9.75 29.90 11.00
C GLY A 89 10.20 30.22 12.43
N ARG A 90 10.91 29.30 13.09
CA ARG A 90 11.39 29.46 14.47
C ARG A 90 12.89 29.74 14.57
N GLY A 91 13.62 29.78 13.45
CA GLY A 91 15.07 29.96 13.44
C GLY A 91 15.84 28.82 14.14
N ILE A 92 15.32 27.60 14.11
CA ILE A 92 15.97 26.44 14.74
C ILE A 92 17.17 26.00 13.89
N SER A 93 18.37 25.98 14.49
CA SER A 93 19.60 25.59 13.78
C SER A 93 19.64 24.11 13.43
N LYS A 94 19.11 23.27 14.31
CA LYS A 94 19.06 21.82 14.13
C LYS A 94 18.04 21.45 13.07
N SER A 95 18.45 20.62 12.12
CA SER A 95 17.62 20.15 11.02
C SER A 95 17.06 18.75 11.27
N LEU A 96 16.00 18.40 10.54
CA LEU A 96 15.44 17.05 10.56
C LEU A 96 16.48 15.97 10.19
N THR A 97 17.43 16.31 9.31
CA THR A 97 18.48 15.39 8.86
C THR A 97 19.53 15.09 9.92
N ASP A 98 19.63 15.91 10.96
CA ASP A 98 20.57 15.72 12.09
C ASP A 98 20.07 14.65 13.09
N LEU A 99 18.84 14.18 12.93
CA LEU A 99 18.27 13.12 13.76
C LEU A 99 18.54 11.73 13.17
N GLN A 100 18.70 10.73 14.04
CA GLN A 100 18.81 9.34 13.63
C GLN A 100 17.44 8.69 13.40
N GLY A 101 17.36 7.78 12.43
CA GLY A 101 16.17 6.95 12.15
C GLY A 101 15.51 7.22 10.79
N GLY A 102 14.41 6.51 10.52
CA GLY A 102 13.59 6.70 9.33
C GLY A 102 12.92 8.08 9.31
N VAL A 103 12.44 8.51 8.14
CA VAL A 103 11.81 9.85 7.97
C VAL A 103 10.71 10.10 9.01
N ILE A 104 9.79 9.15 9.15
CA ILE A 104 8.64 9.24 10.06
C ILE A 104 9.08 9.34 11.52
N ASP A 105 10.06 8.56 11.94
CA ASP A 105 10.57 8.57 13.32
C ASP A 105 11.36 9.84 13.65
N ARG A 106 12.10 10.35 12.66
CA ARG A 106 12.77 11.66 12.75
C ARG A 106 11.75 12.78 12.86
N ALA A 107 10.70 12.78 12.04
CA ALA A 107 9.66 13.80 12.06
C ALA A 107 8.96 13.83 13.42
N LYS A 108 8.57 12.66 13.96
CA LYS A 108 8.05 12.52 15.33
C LYS A 108 8.98 13.12 16.37
N THR A 109 10.26 12.77 16.31
CA THR A 109 11.26 13.23 17.28
C THR A 109 11.44 14.74 17.19
N TYR A 110 11.52 15.28 15.97
CA TYR A 110 11.69 16.70 15.70
C TYR A 110 10.51 17.53 16.22
N LEU A 111 9.28 17.16 15.81
CA LEU A 111 8.06 17.86 16.20
C LEU A 111 7.85 17.81 17.73
N LYS A 112 8.17 16.69 18.37
CA LYS A 112 8.05 16.58 19.82
C LYS A 112 9.12 17.34 20.59
N LYS A 113 10.39 17.23 20.19
CA LYS A 113 11.53 17.76 20.98
C LYS A 113 11.90 19.19 20.64
N GLU A 114 11.93 19.53 19.36
CA GLU A 114 12.41 20.82 18.88
C GLU A 114 11.25 21.83 18.75
N ILE A 115 10.04 21.35 18.40
CA ILE A 115 8.86 22.22 18.24
C ILE A 115 8.00 22.25 19.51
N GLY A 116 7.99 21.17 20.30
CA GLY A 116 7.20 21.05 21.53
C GLY A 116 5.75 20.63 21.29
N VAL A 117 5.46 20.00 20.16
CA VAL A 117 4.13 19.45 19.83
C VAL A 117 3.81 18.29 20.75
N ASP A 118 2.59 18.25 21.29
CA ASP A 118 2.05 17.01 21.89
C ASP A 118 1.72 16.02 20.77
N PHE A 119 2.77 15.39 20.28
CA PHE A 119 2.71 14.56 19.10
C PHE A 119 1.75 13.37 19.34
N PRO A 120 0.75 13.12 18.47
CA PRO A 120 -0.27 12.07 18.63
C PRO A 120 0.29 10.66 18.39
N GLY A 121 1.47 10.34 18.94
CA GLY A 121 2.21 9.10 18.72
C GLY A 121 1.64 7.88 19.46
N LYS A 122 0.47 8.02 20.09
CA LYS A 122 -0.32 6.94 20.69
C LYS A 122 -1.68 6.77 19.99
N SER A 123 -2.00 7.59 18.99
CA SER A 123 -3.28 7.50 18.28
C SER A 123 -3.38 6.21 17.47
N LYS A 124 -4.61 5.81 17.12
CA LYS A 124 -4.88 4.64 16.27
C LYS A 124 -4.20 4.83 14.91
N GLU A 125 -4.38 5.99 14.32
CA GLU A 125 -3.84 6.37 13.00
C GLU A 125 -2.32 6.33 12.99
N TRP A 126 -1.66 6.77 14.07
CA TRP A 126 -0.20 6.67 14.16
C TRP A 126 0.28 5.21 14.17
N ASN A 127 -0.42 4.33 14.88
CA ASN A 127 -0.08 2.91 14.90
C ASN A 127 -0.30 2.28 13.51
N GLU A 128 -1.36 2.67 12.80
CA GLU A 128 -1.60 2.27 11.41
C GLU A 128 -0.50 2.77 10.49
N ILE A 129 -0.09 4.04 10.57
CA ILE A 129 1.05 4.60 9.81
C ILE A 129 2.35 3.81 10.05
N LYS A 130 2.58 3.34 11.28
CA LYS A 130 3.74 2.50 11.60
C LYS A 130 3.63 1.10 11.02
N ASP A 131 2.43 0.55 10.90
CA ASP A 131 2.20 -0.71 10.21
C ASP A 131 2.32 -0.55 8.69
N TYR A 132 1.80 0.53 8.11
CA TYR A 132 2.01 0.91 6.70
C TYR A 132 3.50 1.07 6.39
N GLN A 133 4.31 1.58 7.32
CA GLN A 133 5.76 1.64 7.15
C GLN A 133 6.39 0.28 6.91
N LYS A 134 5.96 -0.73 7.69
CA LYS A 134 6.47 -2.10 7.58
C LYS A 134 6.07 -2.70 6.24
N LEU A 135 4.80 -2.51 5.85
CA LEU A 135 4.29 -2.94 4.56
C LEU A 135 5.06 -2.27 3.41
N ARG A 136 5.22 -0.96 3.43
CA ARG A 136 5.98 -0.20 2.43
C ARG A 136 7.40 -0.71 2.30
N ASN A 137 8.09 -0.92 3.42
CA ASN A 137 9.45 -1.45 3.39
C ASN A 137 9.50 -2.86 2.80
N HIS A 138 8.50 -3.69 3.08
CA HIS A 138 8.39 -5.00 2.45
C HIS A 138 8.20 -4.88 0.93
N LEU A 139 7.16 -4.17 0.49
CA LEU A 139 6.81 -4.02 -0.92
C LEU A 139 7.95 -3.39 -1.74
N ALA A 140 8.65 -2.39 -1.19
CA ALA A 140 9.76 -1.75 -1.88
C ALA A 140 10.99 -2.66 -2.09
N HIS A 141 11.21 -3.63 -1.21
CA HIS A 141 12.37 -4.53 -1.30
C HIS A 141 12.05 -5.87 -1.95
N ASN A 142 10.82 -6.35 -1.79
CA ASN A 142 10.42 -7.71 -2.17
C ASN A 142 9.28 -7.74 -3.22
N GLY A 143 8.69 -6.59 -3.56
CA GLY A 143 7.49 -6.53 -4.38
C GLY A 143 6.33 -7.29 -3.72
N LEU A 144 5.54 -7.98 -4.54
CA LEU A 144 4.45 -8.85 -4.08
C LEU A 144 4.92 -10.25 -3.66
N ARG A 145 6.23 -10.52 -3.65
CA ARG A 145 6.76 -11.85 -3.31
C ARG A 145 6.75 -12.04 -1.80
N LEU A 146 5.86 -12.91 -1.35
CA LEU A 146 5.73 -13.35 0.03
C LEU A 146 5.83 -14.86 0.07
N THR A 147 6.88 -15.37 0.70
CA THR A 147 6.97 -16.82 0.95
C THR A 147 6.39 -17.13 2.33
N TYR A 148 5.71 -18.26 2.49
CA TYR A 148 5.18 -18.71 3.79
C TYR A 148 6.26 -18.86 4.87
N GLU A 149 7.52 -18.96 4.45
CA GLU A 149 8.69 -19.11 5.31
C GLU A 149 9.21 -17.77 5.87
N ASP A 150 8.81 -16.64 5.28
CA ASP A 150 9.20 -15.32 5.76
C ASP A 150 8.54 -15.03 7.11
N ARG A 151 9.32 -14.72 8.17
CA ARG A 151 8.73 -14.18 9.42
C ARG A 151 7.86 -12.94 9.17
N LYS A 152 8.20 -12.18 8.12
CA LYS A 152 7.47 -10.99 7.66
C LYS A 152 6.10 -11.33 7.08
N TYR A 153 5.90 -12.57 6.58
CA TYR A 153 4.60 -13.07 6.13
C TYR A 153 3.57 -12.99 7.24
N LYS A 154 3.87 -13.47 8.46
CA LYS A 154 2.92 -13.46 9.58
C LYS A 154 2.56 -12.05 10.07
N ASP A 155 3.46 -11.09 9.92
CA ASP A 155 3.19 -9.69 10.28
C ASP A 155 2.29 -9.02 9.24
N LEU A 156 2.55 -9.29 7.97
CA LEU A 156 1.75 -8.79 6.87
C LEU A 156 0.38 -9.48 6.80
N GLU A 157 0.33 -10.80 6.97
CA GLU A 157 -0.90 -11.58 7.06
C GLU A 157 -1.76 -11.09 8.25
N ARG A 158 -1.16 -10.83 9.42
CA ARG A 158 -1.89 -10.22 10.55
C ARG A 158 -2.33 -8.79 10.29
N PHE A 159 -1.59 -8.06 9.47
CA PHE A 159 -1.97 -6.71 9.08
C PHE A 159 -3.17 -6.76 8.12
N ILE A 160 -3.09 -7.55 7.05
CA ILE A 160 -4.20 -7.84 6.13
C ILE A 160 -5.44 -8.32 6.90
N LYS A 161 -5.27 -9.29 7.81
CA LYS A 161 -6.34 -9.84 8.68
C LYS A 161 -6.98 -8.82 9.63
N ARG A 162 -6.23 -7.79 10.06
CA ARG A 162 -6.73 -6.75 11.00
C ARG A 162 -7.47 -5.64 10.29
N HIS A 163 -7.09 -5.35 9.05
CA HIS A 163 -7.78 -4.41 8.19
C HIS A 163 -8.97 -5.07 7.45
N SER A 164 -9.25 -6.33 7.77
CA SER A 164 -10.34 -7.10 7.22
C SER A 164 -11.32 -7.57 8.30
N GLU A 165 -12.33 -6.75 8.61
CA GLU A 165 -13.62 -7.27 9.07
C GLU A 165 -14.45 -7.86 7.89
N LEU A 166 -13.84 -8.00 6.71
CA LEU A 166 -14.44 -8.46 5.45
C LEU A 166 -13.86 -9.80 4.95
N HIS A 167 -13.37 -10.67 5.84
CA HIS A 167 -12.57 -11.83 5.45
C HIS A 167 -13.37 -13.04 4.96
N HIS A 168 -13.18 -13.38 3.70
CA HIS A 168 -12.74 -14.71 3.24
C HIS A 168 -12.34 -14.62 1.77
N ARG A 169 -11.05 -14.45 1.43
CA ARG A 169 -10.42 -15.06 0.25
C ARG A 169 -8.93 -14.75 0.21
N ASN A 170 -8.16 -15.76 -0.21
CA ASN A 170 -6.71 -15.81 -0.11
C ASN A 170 -6.08 -14.78 -1.05
N LEU A 171 -5.14 -13.98 -0.54
CA LEU A 171 -4.02 -13.52 -1.37
C LEU A 171 -3.32 -14.78 -1.87
N GLU A 172 -3.64 -15.23 -3.09
CA GLU A 172 -2.73 -16.09 -3.82
C GLU A 172 -1.52 -15.24 -4.19
N ILE A 173 -0.60 -15.13 -3.23
CA ILE A 173 0.77 -14.81 -3.56
C ILE A 173 1.27 -15.99 -4.36
N SER A 174 1.35 -15.80 -5.66
CA SER A 174 1.96 -16.76 -6.55
C SER A 174 3.39 -17.02 -6.06
N ASN A 175 3.66 -18.29 -5.72
CA ASN A 175 5.01 -18.84 -5.62
C ASN A 175 5.63 -18.91 -7.03
N THR A 176 5.58 -17.83 -7.82
CA THR A 176 6.34 -17.77 -9.07
C THR A 176 7.79 -17.46 -8.71
N ARG A 177 8.46 -18.48 -8.18
CA ARG A 177 9.89 -18.66 -8.38
C ARG A 177 10.07 -18.80 -9.89
N LEU A 178 10.29 -17.67 -10.59
CA LEU A 178 11.00 -17.72 -11.87
C LEU A 178 12.47 -18.02 -11.57
N GLU A 179 12.73 -19.22 -11.08
CA GLU A 179 13.98 -19.90 -11.38
C GLU A 179 13.56 -21.05 -12.27
N LEU A 180 13.53 -20.81 -13.58
CA LEU A 180 13.58 -21.91 -14.51
C LEU A 180 14.92 -22.60 -14.26
N SER A 181 14.88 -23.81 -13.73
CA SER A 181 16.06 -24.67 -13.73
C SER A 181 16.38 -25.01 -15.21
N GLN A 182 17.64 -25.34 -15.51
CA GLN A 182 18.01 -25.72 -16.88
C GLN A 182 17.24 -26.96 -17.37
N GLU A 183 16.77 -27.82 -16.45
CA GLU A 183 15.93 -28.99 -16.76
C GLU A 183 14.50 -28.58 -17.18
N ASP A 184 13.89 -27.57 -16.54
CA ASP A 184 12.52 -27.10 -16.88
C ASP A 184 12.44 -26.52 -18.30
N VAL A 185 13.53 -25.89 -18.78
CA VAL A 185 13.63 -25.32 -20.14
C VAL A 185 13.78 -26.42 -21.20
N GLU A 186 14.37 -27.56 -20.86
CA GLU A 186 14.51 -28.70 -21.77
C GLU A 186 13.25 -29.57 -21.79
N GLU A 187 12.56 -29.73 -20.66
CA GLU A 187 11.31 -30.48 -20.55
C GLU A 187 10.18 -29.82 -21.37
N LEU A 188 10.06 -28.49 -21.31
CA LEU A 188 9.10 -27.71 -22.10
C LEU A 188 9.34 -27.78 -23.61
N LYS A 189 10.59 -27.96 -24.05
CA LYS A 189 10.92 -28.12 -25.48
C LYS A 189 10.56 -29.52 -26.02
N SER A 190 10.30 -30.48 -25.13
CA SER A 190 10.06 -31.89 -25.48
C SER A 190 8.62 -32.37 -25.22
N TYR A 191 7.76 -31.54 -24.63
CA TYR A 191 6.43 -31.91 -24.17
C TYR A 191 5.46 -32.28 -25.31
N LYS A 192 4.90 -33.49 -25.25
CA LYS A 192 3.72 -33.92 -26.02
C LYS A 192 2.65 -34.43 -25.02
N PRO A 193 1.42 -33.89 -25.03
CA PRO A 193 0.44 -34.21 -24.00
C PRO A 193 0.08 -35.70 -24.02
N SER A 194 -0.03 -36.32 -22.85
CA SER A 194 -0.37 -37.74 -22.70
C SER A 194 -1.73 -37.92 -22.03
N LYS A 195 -2.32 -39.12 -22.15
CA LYS A 195 -3.63 -39.47 -21.54
C LYS A 195 -3.74 -39.23 -20.03
N LYS A 196 -2.64 -39.03 -19.31
CA LYS A 196 -2.67 -38.66 -17.88
C LYS A 196 -3.19 -37.22 -17.66
N ASP A 197 -3.07 -36.37 -18.67
CA ASP A 197 -3.60 -35.00 -18.69
C ASP A 197 -5.13 -34.98 -18.80
N GLN A 198 -5.75 -36.13 -19.16
CA GLN A 198 -7.20 -36.30 -19.15
C GLN A 198 -7.77 -36.61 -17.75
N ILE A 199 -6.95 -36.88 -16.72
CA ILE A 199 -7.44 -37.21 -15.37
C ILE A 199 -7.49 -35.96 -14.46
N MET A 200 -6.88 -34.84 -14.87
CA MET A 200 -7.14 -33.52 -14.27
C MET A 200 -8.55 -32.99 -14.56
N HIS A 201 -9.35 -33.70 -15.38
CA HIS A 201 -10.73 -33.34 -15.71
C HIS A 201 -11.69 -33.36 -14.50
N GLU A 202 -11.46 -34.14 -13.44
CA GLU A 202 -12.46 -34.27 -12.37
C GLU A 202 -12.20 -33.36 -11.15
N GLY A 203 -10.99 -32.81 -11.00
CA GLY A 203 -10.69 -31.81 -9.96
C GLY A 203 -10.99 -30.36 -10.38
N PHE A 204 -11.01 -30.09 -11.69
CA PHE A 204 -11.25 -28.76 -12.27
C PHE A 204 -12.74 -28.47 -12.50
N LEU A 205 -13.59 -29.49 -12.50
CA LEU A 205 -15.05 -29.37 -12.64
C LEU A 205 -15.79 -29.17 -11.30
N GLY A 206 -15.06 -29.14 -10.16
CA GLY A 206 -15.63 -29.10 -8.81
C GLY A 206 -15.81 -27.73 -8.17
N SER A 207 -15.27 -26.66 -8.73
CA SER A 207 -15.49 -25.29 -8.24
C SER A 207 -15.06 -24.26 -9.27
N GLY A 208 -16.00 -23.49 -9.79
CA GLY A 208 -15.72 -22.10 -10.15
C GLY A 208 -14.97 -21.84 -11.45
N VAL A 209 -15.52 -22.25 -12.59
CA VAL A 209 -15.11 -21.63 -13.87
C VAL A 209 -15.55 -20.15 -13.95
N LEU A 210 -16.53 -19.74 -13.13
CA LEU A 210 -16.92 -18.34 -12.90
C LEU A 210 -17.24 -18.05 -11.42
N ASN A 211 -16.78 -18.89 -10.48
CA ASN A 211 -17.19 -18.80 -9.07
C ASN A 211 -16.19 -19.50 -8.13
N SER A 212 -14.97 -18.98 -8.05
CA SER A 212 -14.10 -19.12 -6.86
C SER A 212 -12.79 -18.31 -6.92
N MET A 213 -12.45 -17.74 -8.07
CA MET A 213 -11.28 -16.88 -8.25
C MET A 213 -11.72 -15.71 -9.10
N GLY A 214 -11.72 -14.47 -8.59
CA GLY A 214 -12.12 -13.32 -9.40
C GLY A 214 -12.63 -12.15 -8.58
N GLU A 215 -13.92 -12.12 -8.26
CA GLU A 215 -14.60 -10.90 -7.78
C GLU A 215 -14.03 -10.31 -6.47
N ASP A 216 -13.52 -11.13 -5.54
CA ASP A 216 -13.15 -10.67 -4.18
C ASP A 216 -11.73 -10.11 -4.03
N ASN A 217 -10.87 -10.23 -5.05
CA ASN A 217 -9.48 -9.76 -4.95
C ASN A 217 -9.31 -8.30 -5.41
N ILE A 218 -10.32 -7.74 -6.06
CA ILE A 218 -10.27 -6.43 -6.69
C ILE A 218 -10.67 -5.31 -5.72
N GLU A 219 -11.70 -5.53 -4.90
CA GLU A 219 -12.13 -4.55 -3.89
C GLU A 219 -11.07 -4.30 -2.80
N PHE A 220 -10.28 -5.32 -2.47
CA PHE A 220 -9.37 -5.32 -1.30
C PHE A 220 -8.33 -4.19 -1.30
N ILE A 221 -7.70 -3.88 -2.46
CA ILE A 221 -6.62 -2.88 -2.46
C ILE A 221 -7.13 -1.46 -2.79
N SER A 222 -8.27 -1.35 -3.48
CA SER A 222 -8.99 -0.08 -3.62
C SER A 222 -9.37 0.47 -2.25
N ASP A 223 -10.03 -0.38 -1.45
CA ASP A 223 -10.49 -0.01 -0.12
C ASP A 223 -9.34 0.18 0.85
N PHE A 224 -8.28 -0.61 0.70
CA PHE A 224 -7.05 -0.39 1.44
C PHE A 224 -6.40 0.97 1.12
N CYS A 225 -6.32 1.38 -0.16
CA CYS A 225 -5.77 2.69 -0.51
C CYS A 225 -6.66 3.83 -0.03
N LYS A 226 -8.00 3.66 -0.06
CA LYS A 226 -8.96 4.61 0.53
C LYS A 226 -8.75 4.71 2.04
N GLU A 227 -8.61 3.60 2.75
CA GLU A 227 -8.33 3.57 4.19
C GLU A 227 -7.03 4.31 4.50
N VAL A 228 -5.95 4.02 3.77
CA VAL A 228 -4.66 4.71 3.93
C VAL A 228 -4.82 6.21 3.74
N ILE A 229 -5.61 6.66 2.76
CA ILE A 229 -5.92 8.08 2.54
C ILE A 229 -6.65 8.67 3.75
N GLU A 230 -7.68 8.01 4.27
CA GLU A 230 -8.44 8.47 5.45
C GLU A 230 -7.56 8.56 6.70
N THR A 231 -6.74 7.54 6.94
CA THR A 231 -5.79 7.50 8.05
C THR A 231 -4.79 8.65 7.95
N ILE A 232 -4.26 8.93 6.75
CA ILE A 232 -3.35 10.07 6.53
C ILE A 232 -4.08 11.40 6.74
N ASP A 233 -5.29 11.56 6.21
CA ASP A 233 -6.08 12.81 6.34
C ASP A 233 -6.42 13.10 7.81
N SER A 234 -6.98 12.12 8.51
CA SER A 234 -7.32 12.20 9.93
C SER A 234 -6.08 12.54 10.76
N TYR A 235 -4.98 11.81 10.55
CA TYR A 235 -3.74 12.06 11.26
C TYR A 235 -3.16 13.45 10.99
N TRP A 236 -3.20 13.91 9.73
CA TRP A 236 -2.70 15.23 9.36
C TRP A 236 -3.47 16.35 10.05
N LYS A 237 -4.81 16.26 10.09
CA LYS A 237 -5.67 17.22 10.79
C LYS A 237 -5.33 17.30 12.27
N GLN A 238 -5.26 16.15 12.94
CA GLN A 238 -4.87 16.08 14.35
C GLN A 238 -3.49 16.72 14.59
N LEU A 239 -2.51 16.42 13.74
CA LEU A 239 -1.16 16.96 13.89
C LEU A 239 -1.10 18.48 13.69
N ILE A 240 -1.77 19.00 12.67
CA ILE A 240 -1.79 20.44 12.38
C ILE A 240 -2.47 21.23 13.50
N GLU A 241 -3.55 20.69 14.08
CA GLU A 241 -4.17 21.30 15.27
C GLU A 241 -3.16 21.45 16.41
N GLN A 242 -2.38 20.40 16.70
CA GLN A 242 -1.35 20.46 17.74
C GLN A 242 -0.25 21.49 17.42
N VAL A 243 0.19 21.57 16.16
CA VAL A 243 1.19 22.57 15.73
C VAL A 243 0.63 24.00 15.88
N GLN A 244 -0.62 24.23 15.48
CA GLN A 244 -1.28 25.53 15.62
C GLN A 244 -1.45 25.93 17.09
N CYS A 245 -1.82 24.99 17.96
CA CYS A 245 -1.88 25.21 19.41
C CYS A 245 -0.55 25.73 19.95
N VAL A 246 0.57 25.11 19.58
CA VAL A 246 1.91 25.57 20.02
C VAL A 246 2.23 26.95 19.43
N ASN A 247 1.91 27.20 18.16
CA ASN A 247 2.18 28.47 17.49
C ASN A 247 1.38 29.65 18.08
N ASN A 248 0.23 29.38 18.70
CA ASN A 248 -0.62 30.39 19.34
C ASN A 248 -0.27 30.66 20.82
N LEU A 249 0.67 29.91 21.41
CA LEU A 249 1.15 30.20 22.77
C LEU A 249 2.05 31.44 22.76
N PRO A 250 1.98 32.31 23.80
CA PRO A 250 2.93 33.40 23.95
C PRO A 250 4.33 32.83 23.97
N GLN A 251 5.20 33.29 23.06
CA GLN A 251 6.60 32.88 23.09
C GLN A 251 7.17 33.32 24.44
N ARG A 252 7.51 32.36 25.30
CA ARG A 252 8.32 32.67 26.49
C ARG A 252 9.65 33.20 25.96
N ASP A 253 9.99 34.42 26.38
CA ASP A 253 11.31 34.99 26.18
C ASP A 253 12.37 33.92 26.44
N GLN A 254 13.06 33.50 25.37
CA GLN A 254 14.34 32.81 25.51
C GLN A 254 15.41 33.87 25.82
N GLY A 255 15.22 34.55 26.95
CA GLY A 255 16.21 35.43 27.56
C GLY A 255 17.08 34.63 28.53
N GLY A 256 18.40 34.68 28.32
CA GLY A 256 19.37 34.28 29.34
C GLY A 256 20.34 33.16 28.94
N ARG A 257 21.16 33.36 27.90
CA ARG A 257 22.56 32.89 28.00
C ARG A 257 23.33 33.98 28.71
N GLU A 258 23.37 33.89 30.04
CA GLU A 258 24.35 34.62 30.84
C GLU A 258 25.75 34.13 30.44
N ASN A 259 26.55 35.07 29.95
CA ASN A 259 27.99 34.93 29.84
C ASN A 259 28.53 34.76 31.27
N TYR A 260 29.06 33.58 31.59
CA TYR A 260 30.03 33.46 32.67
C TYR A 260 31.42 33.67 32.08
N SER A 261 32.08 34.67 32.66
CA SER A 261 33.42 35.21 32.41
C SER A 261 34.53 34.19 32.27
#